data_AF-A0A3A4S0B7-F1
#
_entry.id   AF-A0A3A4S0B7-F1
#
_cell.length_a   1.000
_cell.length_b   1.000
_cell.length_c   1.000
_cell.angle_alpha   90.00
_cell.angle_beta   90.00
_cell.angle_gamma   90.00
#
_symmetry.space_group_name_H-M   'P 1'
#
loop_
_entity.id
_entity.type
_entity.pdbx_description
1 polymer ?
#
loop_
_entity_poly.entity_id
_entity_poly.type
_entity_poly.pdbx_seq_one_letter_code
_entity_poly.pdbx_strand_id
1 'polypeptide(L)'
;MVRPFHVPVCRHETLIIWTQTGLTAKERTAAMNHENFFVSERINEVTLMCERENPIYEQISSFSIALYVLGFFKCPDLMSFEDIDSREAAAYLKDDFTEIRQADLPSTYRITTSKDQYLLVIGDPSYPVHFAVLMDTKSRKPYFSKLNFFGSGFDSLEDLKREYLGKDGLNEDDLHFFKKNNPVTQPNLESGKIYITRTNGDYSAFKEINGYLVREAG
;
A
#
# COMPACT_ATOMS: atom_id res chain seq x y z
N MET A 1 26.30 22.84 -1.63
CA MET A 1 26.95 24.05 -1.06
C MET A 1 25.91 24.73 -0.17
N VAL A 2 26.08 24.63 1.14
CA VAL A 2 25.11 25.09 2.15
C VAL A 2 25.46 26.53 2.53
N ARG A 3 24.48 27.44 2.57
CA ARG A 3 24.67 28.78 3.14
C ARG A 3 23.79 28.93 4.38
N PRO A 4 24.36 29.23 5.56
CA PRO A 4 23.56 29.56 6.73
C PRO A 4 22.99 30.97 6.57
N PHE A 5 21.71 31.14 6.91
CA PHE A 5 21.11 32.44 7.14
C PHE A 5 21.20 32.77 8.63
N HIS A 6 21.67 33.97 8.94
CA HIS A 6 21.66 34.53 10.30
C HIS A 6 20.47 35.49 10.40
N VAL A 7 19.60 35.23 11.38
CA VAL A 7 18.57 36.19 11.80
C VAL A 7 18.93 36.63 13.22
N PRO A 8 19.10 37.93 13.50
CA PRO A 8 19.36 38.38 14.85
C PRO A 8 18.05 38.41 15.64
N VAL A 9 18.01 37.69 16.75
CA VAL A 9 16.97 37.81 17.78
C VAL A 9 17.63 38.35 19.05
N CYS A 10 17.04 39.39 19.64
CA CYS A 10 17.48 39.94 20.91
C CYS A 10 17.44 38.87 22.01
N ARG A 11 18.59 38.69 22.69
CA ARG A 11 18.87 37.88 23.90
C ARG A 11 18.90 36.34 23.72
N HIS A 12 20.14 35.85 23.64
CA HIS A 12 20.68 34.61 24.22
C HIS A 12 19.96 33.25 24.05
N GLU A 13 19.29 32.97 22.93
CA GLU A 13 19.04 31.58 22.54
C GLU A 13 19.27 31.40 21.04
N THR A 14 20.31 30.65 20.68
CA THR A 14 20.62 30.27 19.29
C THR A 14 19.65 29.16 18.86
N LEU A 15 18.55 29.53 18.20
CA LEU A 15 17.64 28.57 17.57
C LEU A 15 18.20 28.18 16.20
N ILE A 16 18.83 27.00 16.10
CA ILE A 16 19.24 26.41 14.83
C ILE A 16 18.01 25.71 14.23
N ILE A 17 17.39 26.35 13.24
CA ILE A 17 16.28 25.75 12.47
C ILE A 17 16.88 24.93 11.34
N TRP A 18 16.73 23.61 11.41
CA TRP A 18 16.98 22.72 10.27
C TRP A 18 15.71 22.70 9.41
N THR A 19 15.76 23.28 8.22
CA THR A 19 14.71 23.05 7.21
C THR A 19 14.97 21.71 6.54
N GLN A 20 14.28 20.66 7.01
CA GLN A 20 14.32 19.33 6.41
C GLN A 20 13.54 19.36 5.09
N THR A 21 14.24 19.68 4.00
CA THR A 21 13.75 19.39 2.66
C THR A 21 13.87 17.88 2.44
N GLY A 22 12.75 17.18 2.62
CA GLY A 22 12.60 15.75 2.39
C GLY A 22 12.86 14.88 3.62
N LEU A 23 12.01 13.86 3.78
CA LEU A 23 12.22 12.76 4.73
C LEU A 23 13.64 12.22 4.57
N THR A 24 14.39 12.22 5.67
CA THR A 24 15.71 11.58 5.72
C THR A 24 15.58 10.09 5.42
N ALA A 25 16.66 9.46 4.95
CA ALA A 25 16.66 8.02 4.67
C ALA A 25 16.13 7.19 5.86
N LYS A 26 16.42 7.62 7.09
CA LYS A 26 15.96 6.99 8.34
C LYS A 26 14.45 7.10 8.55
N GLU A 27 13.85 8.25 8.26
CA GLU A 27 12.40 8.46 8.35
C GLU A 27 11.65 7.74 7.21
N ARG A 28 12.25 7.68 6.01
CA ARG A 28 11.72 6.86 4.90
C ARG A 28 11.74 5.38 5.24
N THR A 29 12.81 4.89 5.87
CA THR A 29 12.89 3.50 6.36
C THR A 29 11.86 3.24 7.47
N ALA A 30 11.65 4.19 8.38
CA ALA A 30 10.65 4.05 9.45
C ALA A 30 9.20 4.03 8.90
N ALA A 31 8.86 4.92 7.97
CA ALA A 31 7.55 4.94 7.31
C ALA A 31 7.32 3.68 6.45
N MET A 32 8.36 3.21 5.74
CA MET A 32 8.31 1.97 4.96
C MET A 32 8.15 0.74 5.87
N ASN A 33 8.79 0.72 7.03
CA ASN A 33 8.59 -0.33 8.03
C ASN A 33 7.17 -0.32 8.61
N HIS A 34 6.54 0.85 8.73
CA HIS A 34 5.15 0.96 9.20
C HIS A 34 4.13 0.42 8.17
N GLU A 35 4.21 0.80 6.89
CA GLU A 35 3.30 0.27 5.87
C GLU A 35 3.44 -1.24 5.69
N ASN A 36 4.67 -1.75 5.67
CA ASN A 36 4.93 -3.18 5.55
C ASN A 36 4.46 -3.98 6.78
N PHE A 37 4.49 -3.37 7.96
CA PHE A 37 3.90 -3.92 9.17
C PHE A 37 2.38 -4.08 9.00
N PHE A 38 1.68 -3.04 8.51
CA PHE A 38 0.23 -3.11 8.28
C PHE A 38 -0.17 -4.15 7.24
N VAL A 39 0.64 -4.38 6.20
CA VAL A 39 0.38 -5.45 5.23
C VAL A 39 0.28 -6.82 5.93
N SER A 40 1.19 -7.11 6.86
CA SER A 40 1.20 -8.38 7.59
C SER A 40 -0.03 -8.56 8.47
N GLU A 41 -0.44 -7.49 9.16
CA GLU A 41 -1.66 -7.47 9.97
C GLU A 41 -2.91 -7.71 9.13
N ARG A 42 -3.03 -7.03 7.97
CA ARG A 42 -4.17 -7.22 7.05
C ARG A 42 -4.26 -8.65 6.51
N ILE A 43 -3.12 -9.28 6.21
CA ILE A 43 -3.10 -10.68 5.76
C ILE A 43 -3.54 -11.62 6.88
N ASN A 44 -3.05 -11.40 8.10
CA ASN A 44 -3.44 -12.20 9.25
C ASN A 44 -4.95 -12.07 9.50
N GLU A 45 -5.48 -10.86 9.46
CA GLU A 45 -6.92 -10.59 9.56
C GLU A 45 -7.72 -11.32 8.47
N VAL A 46 -7.33 -11.18 7.19
CA VAL A 46 -7.98 -11.88 6.08
C VAL A 46 -7.92 -13.39 6.29
N THR A 47 -6.80 -13.92 6.75
CA THR A 47 -6.63 -15.37 6.99
C THR A 47 -7.55 -15.87 8.10
N LEU A 48 -7.79 -15.07 9.13
CA LEU A 48 -8.71 -15.40 10.23
C LEU A 48 -10.19 -15.30 9.81
N MET A 49 -10.52 -14.36 8.93
CA MET A 49 -11.92 -14.09 8.53
C MET A 49 -12.36 -14.89 7.31
N CYS A 50 -11.44 -15.15 6.39
CA CYS A 50 -11.68 -15.84 5.13
C CYS A 50 -10.73 -17.02 5.00
N GLU A 51 -10.64 -17.88 6.01
CA GLU A 51 -9.76 -19.06 5.93
C GLU A 51 -10.17 -19.96 4.75
N ARG A 52 -9.17 -20.54 4.07
CA ARG A 52 -9.35 -21.34 2.86
C ARG A 52 -10.43 -22.42 2.97
N GLU A 53 -10.47 -23.12 4.11
CA GLU A 53 -11.30 -24.31 4.30
C GLU A 53 -12.68 -23.98 4.88
N ASN A 54 -12.77 -22.95 5.72
CA ASN A 54 -14.00 -22.56 6.41
C ASN A 54 -14.14 -21.03 6.45
N PRO A 55 -14.34 -20.36 5.29
CA PRO A 55 -14.42 -18.91 5.27
C PRO A 55 -15.66 -18.45 6.05
N ILE A 56 -15.49 -17.47 6.93
CA ILE A 56 -16.64 -16.80 7.59
C ILE A 56 -17.37 -15.93 6.55
N TYR A 57 -16.64 -15.46 5.53
CA TYR A 57 -17.15 -14.58 4.46
C TYR A 57 -16.82 -15.12 3.07
N GLU A 58 -17.77 -15.86 2.49
CA GLU A 58 -17.64 -16.39 1.12
C GLU A 58 -17.83 -15.32 0.04
N GLN A 59 -18.58 -14.26 0.35
CA GLN A 59 -19.04 -13.30 -0.66
C GLN A 59 -18.01 -12.25 -1.05
N ILE A 60 -16.93 -12.10 -0.29
CA ILE A 60 -15.90 -11.10 -0.62
C ILE A 60 -15.12 -11.57 -1.86
N SER A 61 -14.94 -10.70 -2.84
CA SER A 61 -14.20 -10.98 -4.06
C SER A 61 -12.69 -11.05 -3.82
N SER A 62 -11.96 -11.68 -4.74
CA SER A 62 -10.49 -11.63 -4.72
C SER A 62 -9.95 -10.22 -4.93
N PHE A 63 -10.70 -9.34 -5.62
CA PHE A 63 -10.34 -7.94 -5.84
C PHE A 63 -10.27 -7.18 -4.50
N SER A 64 -11.32 -7.28 -3.70
CA SER A 64 -11.40 -6.67 -2.38
C SER A 64 -10.29 -7.15 -1.46
N ILE A 65 -10.06 -8.47 -1.42
CA ILE A 65 -8.97 -9.06 -0.62
C ILE A 65 -7.61 -8.50 -1.05
N ALA A 66 -7.33 -8.49 -2.35
CA ALA A 66 -6.04 -8.03 -2.85
C ALA A 66 -5.82 -6.54 -2.59
N LEU A 67 -6.81 -5.69 -2.90
CA LEU A 67 -6.72 -4.24 -2.70
C LEU A 67 -6.67 -3.87 -1.22
N TYR A 68 -7.37 -4.60 -0.35
CA TYR A 68 -7.29 -4.44 1.11
C TYR A 68 -5.89 -4.74 1.62
N VAL A 69 -5.33 -5.91 1.26
CA VAL A 69 -3.95 -6.28 1.62
C VAL A 69 -2.95 -5.23 1.15
N LEU A 70 -3.13 -4.69 -0.07
CA LEU A 70 -2.28 -3.65 -0.63
C LEU A 70 -2.52 -2.23 -0.04
N GLY A 71 -3.52 -2.05 0.82
CA GLY A 71 -3.75 -0.82 1.57
C GLY A 71 -4.41 0.28 0.76
N PHE A 72 -5.24 -0.08 -0.21
CA PHE A 72 -6.02 0.90 -0.98
C PHE A 72 -7.15 1.53 -0.16
N PHE A 73 -7.60 0.86 0.89
CA PHE A 73 -8.73 1.31 1.69
C PHE A 73 -8.29 1.85 3.04
N LYS A 74 -8.93 2.95 3.44
CA LYS A 74 -8.84 3.52 4.79
C LYS A 74 -10.03 3.05 5.61
N CYS A 75 -10.11 1.74 5.85
CA CYS A 75 -11.11 1.14 6.73
C CYS A 75 -10.43 0.54 7.97
N PRO A 76 -11.13 0.46 9.12
CA PRO A 76 -10.57 -0.08 10.35
C PRO A 76 -10.34 -1.59 10.29
N ASP A 77 -11.14 -2.29 9.48
CA ASP A 77 -11.12 -3.73 9.27
C ASP A 77 -11.76 -4.08 7.90
N LEU A 78 -11.62 -5.34 7.49
CA LEU A 78 -12.20 -5.90 6.28
C LEU A 78 -13.74 -5.90 6.31
N MET A 79 -14.36 -6.00 7.50
CA MET A 79 -15.82 -6.10 7.66
C MET A 79 -16.53 -4.78 7.36
N SER A 80 -15.80 -3.68 7.45
CA SER A 80 -16.31 -2.33 7.17
C SER A 80 -16.30 -2.00 5.67
N PHE A 81 -15.92 -2.96 4.81
CA PHE A 81 -15.69 -2.75 3.39
C PHE A 81 -16.83 -3.31 2.53
N GLU A 82 -17.23 -2.54 1.52
CA GLU A 82 -18.18 -2.97 0.47
C GLU A 82 -17.41 -3.69 -0.64
N ASP A 83 -17.90 -4.84 -1.08
CA ASP A 83 -17.18 -5.66 -2.05
C ASP A 83 -17.05 -4.97 -3.42
N ILE A 84 -15.87 -5.11 -4.03
CA ILE A 84 -15.52 -4.56 -5.34
C ILE A 84 -15.89 -5.54 -6.45
N ASP A 85 -16.50 -5.01 -7.51
CA ASP A 85 -16.74 -5.76 -8.74
C ASP A 85 -15.56 -5.66 -9.74
N SER A 86 -15.65 -6.42 -10.83
CA SER A 86 -14.57 -6.45 -11.85
C SER A 86 -14.37 -5.10 -12.55
N ARG A 87 -15.41 -4.28 -12.69
CA ARG A 87 -15.32 -2.97 -13.35
C ARG A 87 -14.59 -1.97 -12.46
N GLU A 88 -14.89 -1.97 -11.18
CA GLU A 88 -14.18 -1.16 -10.19
C GLU A 88 -12.72 -1.63 -10.06
N ALA A 89 -12.47 -2.94 -10.02
CA ALA A 89 -11.13 -3.50 -10.00
C ALA A 89 -10.29 -3.07 -11.23
N ALA A 90 -10.89 -3.05 -12.43
CA ALA A 90 -10.23 -2.56 -13.64
C ALA A 90 -9.87 -1.07 -13.55
N ALA A 91 -10.69 -0.25 -12.87
CA ALA A 91 -10.37 1.15 -12.65
C ALA A 91 -9.12 1.32 -11.77
N TYR A 92 -9.00 0.54 -10.69
CA TYR A 92 -7.79 0.53 -9.86
C TYR A 92 -6.55 0.11 -10.67
N LEU A 93 -6.64 -0.93 -11.51
CA LEU A 93 -5.50 -1.33 -12.36
C LEU A 93 -5.02 -0.20 -13.26
N LYS A 94 -5.96 0.52 -13.85
CA LYS A 94 -5.66 1.61 -14.77
C LYS A 94 -5.00 2.81 -14.07
N ASP A 95 -5.50 3.17 -12.88
CA ASP A 95 -5.12 4.42 -12.22
C ASP A 95 -3.90 4.23 -11.29
N ASP A 96 -3.79 3.07 -10.64
CA ASP A 96 -2.86 2.84 -9.54
C ASP A 96 -1.82 1.74 -9.79
N PHE A 97 -1.85 1.10 -10.95
CA PHE A 97 -0.86 0.09 -11.32
C PHE A 97 -0.24 0.37 -12.69
N THR A 98 0.96 -0.19 -12.88
CA THR A 98 1.64 -0.26 -14.16
C THR A 98 1.84 -1.72 -14.51
N GLU A 99 1.35 -2.14 -15.68
CA GLU A 99 1.60 -3.49 -16.19
C GLU A 99 3.09 -3.68 -16.49
N ILE A 100 3.62 -4.84 -16.11
CA ILE A 100 5.01 -5.23 -16.28
C ILE A 100 5.06 -6.65 -16.85
N ARG A 101 6.20 -7.03 -17.43
CA ARG A 101 6.39 -8.41 -17.85
C ARG A 101 6.71 -9.26 -16.63
N GLN A 102 6.34 -10.53 -16.66
CA GLN A 102 6.70 -11.49 -15.60
C GLN A 102 8.21 -11.53 -15.33
N ALA A 103 9.03 -11.42 -16.38
CA ALA A 103 10.49 -11.42 -16.29
C ALA A 103 11.06 -10.19 -15.55
N ASP A 104 10.26 -9.12 -15.41
CA ASP A 104 10.64 -7.91 -14.68
C ASP A 104 10.33 -8.03 -13.17
N LEU A 105 9.72 -9.14 -12.71
CA LEU A 105 9.51 -9.40 -11.29
C LEU A 105 10.85 -9.61 -10.55
N PRO A 106 11.00 -9.09 -9.31
CA PRO A 106 12.23 -9.26 -8.55
C PRO A 106 12.47 -10.73 -8.17
N SER A 107 13.67 -11.23 -8.50
CA SER A 107 14.11 -12.60 -8.17
C SER A 107 14.19 -12.88 -6.66
N THR A 108 14.33 -11.83 -5.84
CA THR A 108 14.26 -11.90 -4.38
C THR A 108 13.30 -10.84 -3.87
N TYR A 109 12.06 -11.22 -3.67
CA TYR A 109 10.98 -10.34 -3.25
C TYR A 109 10.36 -10.84 -1.96
N ARG A 110 10.00 -9.91 -1.09
CA ARG A 110 9.10 -10.15 0.04
C ARG A 110 8.32 -8.89 0.37
N ILE A 111 7.01 -8.95 0.32
CA ILE A 111 6.12 -7.78 0.47
C ILE A 111 6.33 -7.04 1.81
N THR A 112 6.70 -7.76 2.88
CA THR A 112 6.93 -7.16 4.21
C THR A 112 8.27 -6.43 4.36
N THR A 113 9.15 -6.52 3.36
CA THR A 113 10.48 -5.87 3.40
C THR A 113 10.80 -5.08 2.14
N SER A 114 10.07 -5.34 1.06
CA SER A 114 10.25 -4.67 -0.22
C SER A 114 9.43 -3.38 -0.24
N LYS A 115 9.94 -2.38 -0.96
CA LYS A 115 9.21 -1.12 -1.14
C LYS A 115 8.07 -1.25 -2.15
N ASP A 116 8.34 -1.96 -3.23
CA ASP A 116 7.38 -2.14 -4.31
C ASP A 116 6.40 -3.26 -3.98
N GLN A 117 5.19 -3.15 -4.52
CA GLN A 117 4.14 -4.15 -4.37
C GLN A 117 3.70 -4.63 -5.74
N TYR A 118 3.42 -5.93 -5.86
CA TYR A 118 3.11 -6.56 -7.14
C TYR A 118 1.82 -7.38 -7.03
N LEU A 119 1.11 -7.42 -8.15
CA LEU A 119 -0.19 -8.04 -8.30
C LEU A 119 -0.19 -8.90 -9.55
N LEU A 120 -0.68 -10.13 -9.44
CA LEU A 120 -1.08 -10.96 -10.57
C LEU A 120 -2.57 -10.72 -10.84
N VAL A 121 -2.90 -10.51 -12.11
CA VAL A 121 -4.25 -10.37 -12.63
C VAL A 121 -4.49 -11.48 -13.64
N ILE A 122 -5.62 -12.17 -13.51
CA ILE A 122 -6.07 -13.20 -14.47
C ILE A 122 -7.32 -12.68 -15.18
N GLY A 123 -7.33 -12.80 -16.51
CA GLY A 123 -8.35 -12.24 -17.39
C GLY A 123 -7.92 -10.90 -17.99
N ASP A 124 -8.73 -10.40 -18.93
CA ASP A 124 -8.53 -9.08 -19.55
C ASP A 124 -8.43 -8.00 -18.45
N PRO A 125 -7.38 -7.16 -18.40
CA PRO A 125 -7.26 -6.10 -17.40
C PRO A 125 -8.42 -5.10 -17.37
N SER A 126 -9.20 -5.00 -18.45
CA SER A 126 -10.42 -4.19 -18.53
C SER A 126 -11.65 -4.88 -17.92
N TYR A 127 -11.59 -6.21 -17.78
CA TYR A 127 -12.61 -7.09 -17.22
C TYR A 127 -11.95 -8.24 -16.43
N PRO A 128 -11.21 -7.92 -15.36
CA PRO A 128 -10.42 -8.90 -14.64
C PRO A 128 -11.34 -9.94 -13.99
N VAL A 129 -10.83 -11.18 -13.89
CA VAL A 129 -11.53 -12.30 -13.26
C VAL A 129 -10.99 -12.57 -11.87
N HIS A 130 -9.68 -12.39 -11.66
CA HIS A 130 -9.06 -12.70 -10.37
C HIS A 130 -7.82 -11.88 -10.08
N PHE A 131 -7.69 -11.44 -8.83
CA PHE A 131 -6.49 -10.76 -8.31
C PHE A 131 -5.75 -11.63 -7.30
N ALA A 132 -4.42 -11.64 -7.40
CA ALA A 132 -3.56 -12.32 -6.45
C ALA A 132 -2.31 -11.50 -6.12
N VAL A 133 -2.12 -11.17 -4.83
CA VAL A 133 -0.99 -10.35 -4.38
C VAL A 133 0.26 -11.21 -4.33
N LEU A 134 1.37 -10.74 -4.92
CA LEU A 134 2.66 -11.40 -4.79
C LEU A 134 3.21 -11.15 -3.39
N MET A 135 3.68 -12.21 -2.73
CA MET A 135 4.06 -12.20 -1.31
C MET A 135 5.54 -12.43 -1.09
N ASP A 136 6.07 -13.54 -1.61
CA ASP A 136 7.48 -13.93 -1.45
C ASP A 136 7.88 -14.82 -2.63
N THR A 137 8.79 -14.35 -3.49
CA THR A 137 9.18 -15.09 -4.70
C THR A 137 10.03 -16.33 -4.42
N LYS A 138 10.50 -16.52 -3.18
CA LYS A 138 11.17 -17.75 -2.75
C LYS A 138 10.20 -18.79 -2.17
N SER A 139 8.95 -18.42 -1.92
CA SER A 139 7.92 -19.35 -1.49
C SER A 139 7.49 -20.26 -2.64
N ARG A 140 7.17 -21.52 -2.33
CA ARG A 140 6.52 -22.43 -3.28
C ARG A 140 5.11 -21.96 -3.66
N LYS A 141 4.48 -21.17 -2.78
CA LYS A 141 3.15 -20.58 -2.93
C LYS A 141 3.28 -19.08 -2.74
N PRO A 142 3.75 -18.35 -3.77
CA PRO A 142 4.16 -16.97 -3.62
C PRO A 142 2.99 -15.99 -3.72
N TYR A 143 1.77 -16.42 -4.04
CA TYR A 143 0.62 -15.54 -4.21
C TYR A 143 -0.39 -15.70 -3.08
N PHE A 144 -0.97 -14.60 -2.61
CA PHE A 144 -2.08 -14.58 -1.67
C PHE A 144 -3.34 -14.06 -2.36
N SER A 145 -4.42 -14.84 -2.30
CA SER A 145 -5.70 -14.50 -2.93
C SER A 145 -6.84 -15.33 -2.36
N LYS A 146 -8.08 -14.97 -2.71
CA LYS A 146 -9.30 -15.75 -2.42
C LYS A 146 -9.83 -16.43 -3.68
N LEU A 147 -10.02 -17.75 -3.65
CA LEU A 147 -10.65 -18.44 -4.78
C LEU A 147 -12.18 -18.30 -4.73
N ASN A 148 -12.86 -18.61 -5.83
CA ASN A 148 -14.33 -18.47 -5.88
C ASN A 148 -15.07 -19.43 -4.93
N PHE A 149 -14.59 -20.67 -4.81
CA PHE A 149 -15.21 -21.72 -3.99
C PHE A 149 -14.47 -22.03 -2.70
N PHE A 150 -13.44 -21.24 -2.37
CA PHE A 150 -12.62 -21.42 -1.18
C PHE A 150 -12.31 -20.06 -0.56
N GLY A 151 -11.85 -20.04 0.68
CA GLY A 151 -11.37 -18.79 1.28
C GLY A 151 -10.06 -18.27 0.69
N SER A 152 -9.52 -17.27 1.36
CA SER A 152 -8.20 -16.69 1.15
C SER A 152 -7.10 -17.67 1.56
N GLY A 153 -6.00 -17.67 0.81
CA GLY A 153 -4.85 -18.49 1.11
C GLY A 153 -3.68 -18.24 0.18
N PHE A 154 -2.63 -19.03 0.38
CA PHE A 154 -1.43 -18.99 -0.44
C PHE A 154 -1.48 -20.04 -1.54
N ASP A 155 -1.15 -19.63 -2.75
CA ASP A 155 -1.19 -20.45 -3.95
C ASP A 155 0.09 -20.35 -4.78
N SER A 156 0.43 -21.44 -5.47
CA SER A 156 1.45 -21.40 -6.51
C SER A 156 0.86 -20.81 -7.80
N LEU A 157 1.72 -20.34 -8.72
CA LEU A 157 1.26 -19.91 -10.04
C LEU A 157 0.52 -21.05 -10.75
N GLU A 158 1.01 -22.28 -10.63
CA GLU A 158 0.41 -23.47 -11.23
C GLU A 158 -0.97 -23.81 -10.62
N ASP A 159 -1.16 -23.56 -9.32
CA ASP A 159 -2.47 -23.74 -8.68
C ASP A 159 -3.49 -22.75 -9.26
N LEU A 160 -3.10 -21.47 -9.40
CA LEU A 160 -3.95 -20.43 -9.98
C LEU A 160 -4.22 -20.67 -11.45
N LYS A 161 -3.21 -21.09 -12.23
CA LYS A 161 -3.38 -21.47 -13.63
C LYS A 161 -4.39 -22.60 -13.79
N ARG A 162 -4.26 -23.66 -12.99
CA ARG A 162 -5.19 -24.79 -13.02
C ARG A 162 -6.61 -24.38 -12.60
N GLU A 163 -6.72 -23.41 -11.70
CA GLU A 163 -8.03 -22.91 -11.27
C GLU A 163 -8.74 -22.08 -12.33
N TYR A 164 -8.02 -21.27 -13.11
CA TYR A 164 -8.66 -20.29 -14.00
C TYR A 164 -8.44 -20.55 -15.50
N LEU A 165 -7.29 -21.06 -15.93
CA LEU A 165 -7.00 -21.27 -17.35
C LEU A 165 -7.80 -22.45 -17.92
N GLY A 166 -8.19 -22.33 -19.18
CA GLY A 166 -9.05 -23.28 -19.88
C GLY A 166 -10.54 -23.19 -19.49
N LYS A 167 -10.89 -22.36 -18.51
CA LYS A 167 -12.26 -21.99 -18.17
C LYS A 167 -12.60 -20.67 -18.86
N ASP A 168 -13.83 -20.56 -19.35
CA ASP A 168 -14.38 -19.32 -19.93
C ASP A 168 -13.51 -18.66 -21.04
N GLY A 169 -12.69 -19.46 -21.73
CA GLY A 169 -11.81 -18.99 -22.81
C GLY A 169 -10.46 -18.44 -22.36
N LEU A 170 -10.18 -18.42 -21.05
CA LEU A 170 -8.92 -17.92 -20.50
C LEU A 170 -7.73 -18.81 -20.86
N ASN A 171 -6.62 -18.19 -21.22
CA ASN A 171 -5.37 -18.83 -21.60
C ASN A 171 -4.16 -18.11 -20.99
N GLU A 172 -2.95 -18.54 -21.34
CA GLU A 172 -1.71 -18.00 -20.77
C GLU A 172 -1.49 -16.52 -21.08
N ASP A 173 -2.04 -16.01 -22.19
CA ASP A 173 -1.95 -14.60 -22.57
C ASP A 173 -2.86 -13.70 -21.68
N ASP A 174 -3.78 -14.30 -20.92
CA ASP A 174 -4.65 -13.62 -19.95
C ASP A 174 -4.01 -13.54 -18.55
N LEU A 175 -2.70 -13.79 -18.44
CA LEU A 175 -1.94 -13.62 -17.20
C LEU A 175 -1.13 -12.33 -17.26
N HIS A 176 -1.56 -11.36 -16.45
CA HIS A 176 -0.98 -10.03 -16.43
C HIS A 176 -0.32 -9.75 -15.08
N PHE A 177 0.87 -9.15 -15.11
CA PHE A 177 1.62 -8.82 -13.92
C PHE A 177 1.65 -7.31 -13.76
N PHE A 178 1.32 -6.83 -12.59
CA PHE A 178 1.22 -5.41 -12.30
C PHE A 178 2.14 -5.05 -11.14
N LYS A 179 2.75 -3.87 -11.25
CA LYS A 179 3.44 -3.20 -10.17
C LYS A 179 2.55 -2.06 -9.68
N LYS A 180 2.30 -2.00 -8.37
CA LYS A 180 1.59 -0.88 -7.76
C LYS A 180 2.41 0.40 -7.96
N ASN A 181 1.76 1.45 -8.43
CA ASN A 181 2.34 2.77 -8.52
C ASN A 181 2.63 3.24 -7.10
N ASN A 182 3.89 3.54 -6.80
CA ASN A 182 4.20 4.25 -5.57
C ASN A 182 3.46 5.58 -5.67
N PRO A 183 2.71 6.02 -4.64
CA PRO A 183 2.11 7.33 -4.67
C PRO A 183 3.22 8.31 -4.96
N VAL A 184 3.13 8.97 -6.12
CA VAL A 184 3.96 10.13 -6.39
C VAL A 184 3.71 11.00 -5.18
N THR A 185 4.74 11.26 -4.38
CA THR A 185 4.67 12.31 -3.39
C THR A 185 4.55 13.58 -4.22
N GLN A 186 3.34 13.89 -4.71
CA GLN A 186 3.00 15.25 -5.02
C GLN A 186 3.31 15.96 -3.71
N PRO A 187 4.22 16.95 -3.71
CA PRO A 187 4.32 17.81 -2.55
C PRO A 187 2.95 18.46 -2.45
N ASN A 188 2.09 17.92 -1.58
CA ASN A 188 0.90 18.61 -1.14
C ASN A 188 1.45 19.89 -0.53
N LEU A 189 1.39 20.96 -1.30
CA LEU A 189 1.60 22.33 -0.89
C LEU A 189 0.39 22.80 -0.07
N GLU A 190 -0.13 21.91 0.77
CA GLU A 190 -1.08 22.24 1.82
C GLU A 190 -0.27 22.33 3.11
N SER A 191 0.21 23.56 3.35
CA SER A 191 0.73 24.10 4.61
C SER A 191 0.67 23.11 5.78
N GLY A 192 1.79 22.44 6.04
CA GLY A 192 1.92 21.51 7.16
C GLY A 192 1.58 22.21 8.48
N LYS A 193 0.64 21.65 9.23
CA LYS A 193 0.43 22.03 10.62
C LYS A 193 1.49 21.33 11.47
N ILE A 194 2.27 22.11 12.22
CA ILE A 194 3.26 21.60 13.16
C ILE A 194 2.65 21.67 14.56
N TYR A 195 2.60 20.53 15.24
CA TYR A 195 2.17 20.45 16.63
C TYR A 195 3.39 20.24 17.51
N ILE A 196 3.60 21.14 18.47
CA ILE A 196 4.63 21.01 19.51
C ILE A 196 3.93 20.68 20.82
N THR A 197 4.12 19.46 21.31
CA THR A 197 3.62 19.01 22.62
C THR A 197 4.71 19.15 23.68
N ARG A 198 4.39 19.79 24.80
CA ARG A 198 5.25 19.90 25.97
C ARG A 198 4.96 18.76 26.95
N THR A 199 5.94 18.43 27.79
CA THR A 199 5.85 17.31 28.77
C THR A 199 4.78 17.50 29.86
N ASN A 200 4.22 18.71 29.97
CA ASN A 200 3.11 19.04 30.86
C ASN A 200 1.72 18.84 30.22
N GLY A 201 1.63 18.31 29.00
CA GLY A 201 0.38 18.08 28.28
C GLY A 201 -0.12 19.28 27.47
N ASP A 202 0.56 20.41 27.52
CA ASP A 202 0.24 21.57 26.66
C ASP A 202 0.68 21.31 25.22
N TYR A 203 -0.10 21.80 24.26
CA TYR A 203 0.31 21.82 22.85
C TYR A 203 0.26 23.24 22.27
N SER A 204 1.02 23.46 21.21
CA SER A 204 0.91 24.65 20.37
C SER A 204 0.92 24.24 18.91
N ALA A 205 -0.08 24.72 18.16
CA ALA A 205 -0.20 24.50 16.74
C ALA A 205 0.42 25.68 15.98
N PHE A 206 1.17 25.37 14.92
CA PHE A 206 1.77 26.34 14.03
C PHE A 206 1.42 25.99 12.59
N LYS A 207 1.16 27.02 11.78
CA LYS A 207 0.94 26.89 10.35
C LYS A 207 2.06 27.61 9.61
N GLU A 208 2.59 26.98 8.58
CA GLU A 208 3.52 27.65 7.66
C GLU A 208 2.74 28.55 6.70
N ILE A 209 3.02 29.85 6.73
CA ILE A 209 2.47 30.86 5.80
C ILE A 209 3.66 31.58 5.17
N ASN A 210 3.85 31.44 3.86
CA ASN A 210 4.93 32.08 3.09
C ASN A 210 6.34 31.87 3.70
N GLY A 211 6.61 30.67 4.22
CA GLY A 211 7.91 30.33 4.85
C GLY A 211 8.08 30.81 6.29
N TYR A 212 7.03 31.36 6.92
CA TYR A 212 7.02 31.74 8.33
C TYR A 212 6.09 30.83 9.13
N LEU A 213 6.55 30.38 10.29
CA LEU A 213 5.70 29.65 11.24
C LEU A 213 4.86 30.65 12.04
N VAL A 214 3.56 30.61 11.81
CA VAL A 214 2.57 31.42 12.52
C VAL A 214 1.90 30.53 13.56
N ARG A 215 1.97 30.93 14.84
CA ARG A 215 1.27 30.24 15.93
C ARG A 215 -0.24 30.44 15.75
N GLU A 216 -1.00 29.35 15.68
CA GLU A 216 -2.45 29.45 15.75
C GLU A 216 -2.82 29.87 17.19
N ALA A 217 -3.52 30.99 17.33
CA ALA A 217 -4.09 31.39 18.61
C ALA A 217 -5.29 30.48 18.89
N GLY A 218 -5.23 29.74 19.99
CA GLY A 218 -6.37 29.02 20.55
C GLY A 218 -7.26 29.93 21.38
#